data_AF-A0A8S2GBQ9-F1
#
_entry.id   AF-A0A8S2GBQ9-F1
#
_cell.length_a   1.000
_cell.length_b   1.000
_cell.length_c   1.000
_cell.angle_alpha   90.00
_cell.angle_beta   90.00
_cell.angle_gamma   90.00
#
_symmetry.space_group_name_H-M   'P 1'
#
loop_
_entity.id
_entity.type
_entity.pdbx_description
1 polymer ?
#
loop_
_entity_poly.entity_id
_entity_poly.type
_entity_poly.pdbx_seq_one_letter_code
_entity_poly.pdbx_strand_id
1 'polypeptide(L)'
;SPKDIDKATKKWGFPVGSATLFDEVGIDVAAHIARDMYKVYGERLCDKAMPDLLADLVKNGLHGRKSGKGLYLYQQGVKGGERELNPQFSELTKLYAIQSKEQSVECHMI
;
A
#
# COMPACT_ATOMS: atom_id res chain seq x y z
N SER A 1 -7.42 -9.07 1.64
CA SER A 1 -6.97 -8.39 0.40
C SER A 1 -7.39 -6.93 0.44
N PRO A 2 -6.84 -6.02 -0.41
CA PRO A 2 -7.29 -4.63 -0.45
C PRO A 2 -8.80 -4.45 -0.68
N LYS A 3 -9.42 -5.35 -1.45
CA LYS A 3 -10.89 -5.38 -1.66
C LYS A 3 -11.65 -5.64 -0.36
N ASP A 4 -11.16 -6.56 0.48
CA ASP A 4 -11.80 -6.87 1.77
C ASP A 4 -11.69 -5.70 2.74
N ILE A 5 -10.55 -5.00 2.71
CA ILE A 5 -10.31 -3.80 3.52
C ILE A 5 -11.26 -2.68 3.10
N ASP A 6 -11.43 -2.47 1.80
CA ASP A 6 -12.40 -1.50 1.27
C ASP A 6 -13.84 -1.85 1.68
N LYS A 7 -14.22 -3.14 1.64
CA LYS A 7 -15.54 -3.58 2.09
C LYS A 7 -15.73 -3.38 3.60
N ALA A 8 -14.71 -3.69 4.39
CA ALA A 8 -14.75 -3.53 5.85
C ALA A 8 -14.86 -2.05 6.25
N THR A 9 -14.06 -1.17 5.63
CA THR A 9 -14.07 0.27 5.92
C THR A 9 -15.38 0.94 5.50
N LYS A 10 -15.94 0.58 4.34
CA LYS A 10 -17.28 1.04 3.95
C LYS A 10 -18.37 0.55 4.91
N LYS A 11 -18.28 -0.72 5.36
CA LYS A 11 -19.21 -1.26 6.38
C LYS A 11 -19.09 -0.53 7.72
N TRP A 12 -17.90 -0.04 8.05
CA TRP A 12 -17.66 0.76 9.26
C TRP A 12 -18.23 2.18 9.17
N GLY A 13 -18.70 2.61 8.00
CA GLY A 13 -19.35 3.92 7.81
C GLY A 13 -18.52 4.94 7.04
N PHE A 14 -17.34 4.57 6.55
CA PHE A 14 -16.58 5.46 5.67
C PHE A 14 -17.26 5.59 4.30
N PRO A 15 -17.30 6.81 3.71
CA PRO A 15 -17.90 7.03 2.38
C PRO A 15 -17.12 6.35 1.25
N VAL A 16 -15.81 6.12 1.46
CA VAL A 16 -14.89 5.52 0.49
C VAL A 16 -14.07 4.44 1.20
N GLY A 17 -13.72 3.38 0.47
CA GLY A 17 -12.84 2.34 1.00
C GLY A 17 -11.42 2.86 1.20
N SER A 18 -10.75 2.45 2.28
CA SER A 18 -9.42 2.98 2.61
C SER A 18 -8.33 2.67 1.56
N ALA A 19 -8.35 1.51 0.90
CA ALA A 19 -7.41 1.20 -0.18
C ALA A 19 -7.70 2.04 -1.42
N THR A 20 -8.99 2.27 -1.73
CA THR A 20 -9.38 3.22 -2.78
C THR A 20 -8.89 4.64 -2.45
N LEU A 21 -9.09 5.09 -1.21
CA LEU A 21 -8.67 6.42 -0.76
C LEU A 21 -7.15 6.59 -0.87
N PHE A 22 -6.40 5.54 -0.54
CA PHE A 22 -4.95 5.53 -0.66
C PHE A 22 -4.48 5.75 -2.10
N ASP A 23 -5.10 5.08 -3.08
CA ASP A 23 -4.81 5.30 -4.49
C ASP A 23 -5.25 6.69 -5.00
N GLU A 24 -6.23 7.34 -4.35
CA GLU A 24 -6.62 8.72 -4.67
C GLU A 24 -5.59 9.74 -4.18
N VAL A 25 -5.05 9.55 -2.97
CA VAL A 25 -3.98 10.39 -2.41
C VAL A 25 -2.67 10.19 -3.17
N GLY A 26 -2.34 8.93 -3.49
CA GLY A 26 -1.15 8.55 -4.24
C GLY A 26 -0.07 7.91 -3.37
N ILE A 27 0.60 6.91 -3.95
CA ILE A 27 1.61 6.08 -3.27
C ILE A 27 2.89 6.89 -3.00
N ASP A 28 3.19 7.89 -3.82
CA ASP A 28 4.34 8.78 -3.64
C ASP A 28 4.24 9.64 -2.38
N VAL A 29 3.07 10.21 -2.12
CA VAL A 29 2.82 10.98 -0.89
C VAL A 29 2.95 10.06 0.32
N ALA A 30 2.39 8.85 0.24
CA ALA A 30 2.52 7.86 1.30
C ALA A 30 3.97 7.43 1.55
N ALA A 31 4.79 7.25 0.50
CA ALA A 31 6.20 6.92 0.61
C ALA A 31 6.99 8.01 1.34
N HIS A 32 6.72 9.28 1.01
CA HIS A 32 7.34 10.41 1.70
C HIS A 32 6.97 10.45 3.19
N ILE A 33 5.69 10.31 3.51
CA ILE A 33 5.21 10.30 4.90
C ILE A 33 5.78 9.10 5.66
N ALA A 34 5.77 7.91 5.07
CA ALA A 34 6.28 6.69 5.72
C ALA A 34 7.76 6.82 6.10
N ARG A 35 8.58 7.39 5.21
CA ARG A 35 10.00 7.64 5.50
C ARG A 35 10.19 8.60 6.66
N ASP A 36 9.42 9.68 6.71
CA ASP A 36 9.57 10.70 7.74
C ASP A 36 8.98 10.21 9.08
N MET A 37 7.88 9.44 9.06
CA MET A 37 7.34 8.75 10.23
C MET A 37 8.32 7.73 10.80
N TYR A 38 8.99 6.96 9.94
CA TYR A 38 10.02 6.01 10.40
C TYR A 38 11.21 6.72 11.06
N LYS A 39 11.66 7.87 10.52
CA LYS A 39 12.75 8.65 11.15
C LYS A 39 12.40 9.17 12.54
N VAL A 40 11.13 9.57 12.75
CA VAL A 40 10.70 10.21 14.00
C VAL A 40 10.29 9.19 15.05
N TYR A 41 9.57 8.14 14.64
CA TYR A 41 8.94 7.18 15.54
C TYR A 41 9.54 5.77 15.49
N GLY A 42 10.40 5.49 14.52
CA GLY A 42 11.07 4.20 14.34
C GLY A 42 10.09 3.05 14.13
N GLU A 43 10.52 1.87 14.57
CA GLU A 43 9.82 0.60 14.41
C GLU A 43 8.48 0.53 15.15
N ARG A 44 8.21 1.44 16.08
CA ARG A 44 6.94 1.48 16.82
C ARG A 44 5.74 1.79 15.93
N LEU A 45 5.94 2.61 14.88
CA LEU A 45 4.86 3.08 14.01
C LEU A 45 4.97 2.53 12.58
N CYS A 46 6.17 2.23 12.11
CA CYS A 46 6.38 1.63 10.80
C CYS A 46 7.51 0.62 10.87
N ASP A 47 7.23 -0.59 10.39
CA ASP A 47 8.28 -1.55 10.03
C ASP A 47 9.18 -0.92 8.94
N LYS A 48 10.47 -1.19 9.01
CA LYS A 48 11.47 -0.71 8.03
C LYS A 48 11.14 -1.19 6.62
N ALA A 49 10.49 -2.35 6.48
CA ALA A 49 10.07 -2.87 5.18
C ALA A 49 9.00 -2.00 4.49
N MET A 50 8.23 -1.20 5.24
CA MET A 50 7.11 -0.41 4.70
C MET A 50 7.57 0.78 3.85
N PRO A 51 8.49 1.67 4.31
CA PRO A 51 9.06 2.70 3.45
C PRO A 51 9.73 2.16 2.19
N ASP A 52 10.44 1.03 2.30
CA ASP A 52 11.18 0.40 1.19
C ASP A 52 10.19 -0.13 0.13
N LEU A 53 9.13 -0.83 0.55
CA LEU A 53 8.04 -1.27 -0.33
C LEU A 53 7.38 -0.09 -1.06
N LEU A 54 7.03 0.97 -0.33
CA LEU A 54 6.38 2.15 -0.91
C LEU A 54 7.29 2.87 -1.92
N ALA A 55 8.59 2.97 -1.63
CA ALA A 55 9.56 3.53 -2.55
C ALA A 55 9.66 2.72 -3.86
N ASP A 56 9.64 1.39 -3.77
CA ASP A 56 9.70 0.53 -4.95
C ASP A 56 8.40 0.54 -5.77
N LEU A 57 7.24 0.66 -5.12
CA LEU A 57 5.97 0.87 -5.83
C LEU A 57 6.03 2.15 -6.67
N VAL A 58 6.55 3.25 -6.10
CA VAL A 58 6.72 4.53 -6.82
C VAL A 58 7.70 4.38 -7.98
N LYS A 59 8.86 3.73 -7.78
CA LYS A 59 9.84 3.46 -8.85
C LYS A 59 9.24 2.67 -10.02
N ASN A 60 8.34 1.72 -9.72
CA ASN A 60 7.64 0.92 -10.73
C ASN A 60 6.49 1.69 -11.44
N GLY A 61 6.31 2.97 -11.13
CA GLY A 61 5.30 3.81 -11.74
C GLY A 61 3.89 3.58 -11.20
N LEU A 62 3.77 2.91 -10.05
CA LEU A 62 2.51 2.69 -9.34
C LEU A 62 2.25 3.91 -8.47
N HIS A 63 1.53 4.89 -8.99
CA HIS A 63 1.24 6.12 -8.27
C HIS A 63 -0.23 6.26 -7.86
N GLY A 64 -1.06 5.26 -8.12
CA GLY A 64 -2.49 5.29 -7.83
C GLY A 64 -3.32 5.78 -9.01
N ARG A 65 -4.41 6.48 -8.69
CA ARG A 65 -5.41 6.93 -9.67
C ARG A 65 -4.84 7.92 -10.69
N LYS A 66 -3.86 8.74 -10.29
CA LYS A 66 -3.23 9.74 -11.16
C LYS A 66 -2.44 9.14 -12.33
N SER A 67 -1.86 7.96 -12.15
CA SER A 67 -1.13 7.22 -13.20
C SER A 67 -1.98 6.14 -13.88
N GLY A 68 -3.25 6.01 -13.51
CA GLY A 68 -4.12 4.93 -13.99
C GLY A 68 -3.80 3.55 -13.39
N LYS A 69 -2.81 3.45 -12.51
CA LYS A 69 -2.38 2.19 -11.88
C LYS A 69 -1.74 2.44 -10.51
N GLY A 70 -2.21 1.71 -9.51
CA GLY A 70 -1.68 1.69 -8.15
C GLY A 70 -1.92 0.34 -7.50
N LEU A 71 -2.61 0.31 -6.37
CA LEU A 71 -3.16 -0.92 -5.79
C LEU A 71 -4.16 -1.55 -6.76
N TYR A 72 -4.99 -0.71 -7.38
CA TYR A 72 -5.94 -1.11 -8.41
C TYR A 72 -5.49 -0.69 -9.81
N LEU A 73 -6.03 -1.37 -10.81
CA LEU A 73 -5.98 -0.94 -12.20
C LEU A 73 -7.16 -0.01 -12.48
N TYR A 74 -6.88 1.19 -12.99
CA TYR A 74 -7.88 2.20 -13.34
C TYR A 74 -7.98 2.32 -14.86
N GLN A 75 -9.10 1.82 -15.42
CA GLN A 75 -9.44 2.04 -16.81
C GLN A 75 -10.07 3.43 -16.99
N GLN A 76 -9.69 4.15 -18.05
CA GLN A 76 -10.28 5.45 -18.36
C GLN A 76 -11.79 5.30 -18.60
N GLY A 77 -12.59 6.16 -17.94
CA GLY A 77 -14.04 6.21 -18.14
C GLY A 77 -14.87 5.36 -17.17
N VAL A 78 -14.27 4.42 -16.41
CA VAL A 78 -15.03 3.59 -15.45
C VAL A 78 -15.06 4.25 -14.08
N LYS A 79 -16.15 4.98 -13.78
CA LYS A 79 -16.45 5.46 -12.42
C LYS A 79 -17.36 4.45 -11.71
N GLY A 80 -16.81 3.73 -10.73
CA GLY A 80 -17.62 3.00 -9.73
C GLY A 80 -17.83 1.49 -9.95
N GLY A 81 -17.12 0.84 -10.87
CA GLY A 81 -17.15 -0.62 -11.04
C GLY A 81 -16.19 -1.37 -10.11
N GLU A 82 -16.37 -2.70 -10.01
CA GLU A 82 -15.38 -3.57 -9.38
C GLU A 82 -14.03 -3.41 -10.08
N ARG A 83 -13.00 -3.03 -9.31
CA ARG A 83 -11.67 -2.79 -9.84
C ARG A 83 -10.82 -4.03 -9.67
N GLU A 84 -10.02 -4.33 -10.67
CA GLU A 84 -9.05 -5.42 -10.57
C GLU A 84 -7.84 -4.96 -9.76
N LEU A 85 -7.33 -5.89 -8.94
CA LEU A 85 -6.09 -5.69 -8.22
C LEU A 85 -4.94 -5.72 -9.21
N ASN A 86 -4.00 -4.80 -9.06
CA ASN A 86 -2.82 -4.79 -9.90
C ASN A 86 -1.93 -6.02 -9.56
N PRO A 87 -1.62 -6.89 -10.54
CA PRO A 87 -0.74 -8.03 -10.32
C PRO A 87 0.64 -7.62 -9.81
N GLN A 88 1.20 -6.53 -10.33
CA GLN A 88 2.52 -6.02 -9.95
C GLN A 88 2.56 -5.57 -8.48
N PHE A 89 1.48 -4.95 -8.00
CA PHE A 89 1.32 -4.62 -6.59
C PHE A 89 1.28 -5.90 -5.72
N SER A 90 0.58 -6.93 -6.19
CA SER A 90 0.46 -8.20 -5.47
C SER A 90 1.78 -8.97 -5.39
N GLU A 91 2.64 -8.85 -6.40
CA GLU A 91 3.98 -9.44 -6.40
C GLU A 91 4.93 -8.71 -5.46
N LEU A 92 4.98 -7.38 -5.53
CA LEU A 92 5.83 -6.57 -4.66
C LEU A 92 5.44 -6.71 -3.19
N THR A 93 4.14 -6.72 -2.88
CA THR A 93 3.69 -6.94 -1.49
C THR A 93 4.05 -8.33 -0.96
N LYS A 94 4.03 -9.39 -1.79
CA LYS A 94 4.48 -10.73 -1.37
C LYS A 94 5.97 -10.77 -1.09
N LEU A 95 6.78 -10.12 -1.92
CA LEU A 95 8.24 -10.05 -1.74
C LEU A 95 8.61 -9.44 -0.38
N TYR A 96 7.99 -8.31 -0.04
CA TYR A 96 8.24 -7.60 1.21
C TYR A 96 7.57 -8.25 2.43
N ALA A 97 6.45 -8.96 2.27
CA ALA A 97 5.82 -9.73 3.36
C ALA A 97 6.63 -10.96 3.80
N ILE A 98 7.55 -11.45 2.96
CA ILE A 98 8.50 -12.49 3.33
C ILE A 98 9.65 -11.88 4.14
N GLN A 99 10.16 -10.71 3.73
CA GLN A 99 11.24 -10.01 4.44
C GLN A 99 10.86 -9.58 5.86
N SER A 100 9.61 -9.15 6.09
CA SER A 100 9.16 -8.79 7.45
C SER A 100 9.03 -10.00 8.37
N LYS A 101 8.66 -11.18 7.83
CA LYS A 101 8.67 -12.44 8.59
C LYS A 101 10.09 -12.80 8.98
N GLU A 102 11.04 -12.76 8.05
CA GLU A 102 12.45 -13.08 8.29
C GLU A 102 13.10 -12.16 9.34
N GLN A 103 12.85 -10.84 9.27
CA GLN A 103 13.30 -9.87 10.27
C GLN A 103 12.65 -10.05 11.66
N SER A 104 11.39 -10.49 11.71
CA SER A 104 10.73 -10.80 12.99
C SER A 104 11.31 -12.04 13.69
N VAL A 105 11.85 -13.00 12.95
CA VAL A 105 12.48 -14.21 13.53
C VAL A 105 13.86 -13.90 14.09
N GLU A 106 14.63 -13.06 13.39
CA GLU A 106 15.97 -12.65 13.84
C GLU A 106 15.92 -11.80 15.13
N CYS A 107 14.88 -10.96 15.27
CA CYS A 107 14.64 -10.17 16.48
C CYS A 107 14.15 -11.00 17.69
N HIS A 108 13.76 -12.27 17.50
CA HIS A 108 13.34 -13.19 18.56
C HIS A 108 14.46 -14.15 19.03
N MET A 109 15.64 -14.07 18.41
CA MET A 109 16.80 -14.95 18.67
C MET A 109 17.96 -14.24 19.39
N ILE A 110 17.71 -13.05 19.94
CA ILE A 110 18.66 -12.26 20.75
C ILE A 110 18.10 -12.03 22.16
#